data_AF-A0A2E4UXK0-F1
#
_entry.id   AF-A0A2E4UXK0-F1
#
_cell.length_a   1.000
_cell.length_b   1.000
_cell.length_c   1.000
_cell.angle_alpha   90.00
_cell.angle_beta   90.00
_cell.angle_gamma   90.00
#
_symmetry.space_group_name_H-M   'P 1'
#
loop_
_entity.id
_entity.type
_entity.pdbx_description
1 polymer ?
#
loop_
_entity_poly.entity_id
_entity_poly.type
_entity_poly.pdbx_seq_one_letter_code
_entity_poly.pdbx_strand_id
1 'polypeptide(L)'
;MTKPPDTQFSLQEIWRIGCSGEALSEKDREHFLGLARSRFYTFRLGMAHAQRTGNQAKGTSLLDGLVTELIENPGLERVWHGSEFADDLNAEAVRAEIEKRSNGAGAHPLH
;
A
#
# COMPACT_ATOMS: atom_id res chain seq x y z
N MET A 1 -16.43 -17.84 -5.78
CA MET A 1 -15.12 -17.50 -6.38
C MET A 1 -14.35 -18.80 -6.54
N THR A 2 -14.03 -19.20 -7.76
CA THR A 2 -13.28 -20.42 -8.06
C THR A 2 -11.78 -20.18 -7.89
N LYS A 3 -11.12 -21.09 -7.19
CA LYS A 3 -9.68 -21.11 -6.99
C LYS A 3 -8.98 -21.28 -8.36
N PRO A 4 -8.03 -20.41 -8.75
CA PRO A 4 -7.19 -20.67 -9.91
C PRO A 4 -6.51 -22.03 -9.76
N PRO A 5 -6.38 -22.83 -10.82
CA PRO A 5 -6.04 -24.26 -10.72
C PRO A 5 -4.69 -24.57 -10.05
N ASP A 6 -3.79 -23.59 -9.91
CA ASP A 6 -2.46 -23.81 -9.29
C ASP A 6 -2.07 -22.83 -8.17
N THR A 7 -3.00 -22.06 -7.61
CA THR A 7 -2.71 -21.29 -6.37
C THR A 7 -2.97 -22.14 -5.15
N GLN A 8 -2.24 -21.94 -4.04
CA GLN A 8 -2.58 -22.64 -2.79
C GLN A 8 -3.82 -22.02 -2.15
N PHE A 9 -4.00 -20.72 -2.33
CA PHE A 9 -4.99 -19.88 -1.68
C PHE A 9 -5.90 -19.16 -2.69
N SER A 10 -7.04 -18.64 -2.24
CA SER A 10 -7.86 -17.69 -3.00
C SER A 10 -7.20 -16.30 -3.04
N LEU A 11 -7.58 -15.43 -3.99
CA LEU A 11 -7.01 -14.08 -4.09
C LEU A 11 -7.18 -13.25 -2.81
N GLN A 12 -8.26 -13.44 -2.07
CA GLN A 12 -8.50 -12.74 -0.79
C GLN A 12 -7.54 -13.22 0.30
N GLU A 13 -7.28 -14.53 0.36
CA GLU A 13 -6.30 -15.10 1.29
C GLU A 13 -4.88 -14.69 0.91
N ILE A 14 -4.54 -14.72 -0.39
CA ILE A 14 -3.25 -14.22 -0.90
C ILE A 14 -3.04 -12.76 -0.50
N TRP A 15 -4.05 -11.90 -0.68
CA TRP A 15 -3.98 -10.51 -0.24
C TRP A 15 -3.72 -10.40 1.26
N ARG A 16 -4.51 -11.09 2.09
CA ARG A 16 -4.38 -11.05 3.55
C ARG A 16 -3.00 -11.51 4.02
N ILE A 17 -2.51 -12.65 3.53
CA ILE A 17 -1.22 -13.24 3.89
C ILE A 17 -0.07 -12.37 3.37
N GLY A 18 -0.18 -11.88 2.13
CA GLY A 18 0.80 -10.97 1.55
C GLY A 18 0.91 -9.67 2.33
N CYS A 19 -0.21 -9.08 2.75
CA CYS A 19 -0.26 -7.87 3.56
C CYS A 19 0.36 -8.05 4.96
N SER A 20 0.12 -9.19 5.63
CA SER A 20 0.78 -9.50 6.91
C SER A 20 2.28 -9.73 6.77
N GLY A 21 2.77 -9.94 5.55
CA GLY A 21 4.18 -10.17 5.26
C GLY A 21 4.63 -11.60 5.54
N GLU A 22 3.68 -12.52 5.70
CA GLU A 22 3.91 -13.95 5.79
C GLU A 22 4.41 -14.52 4.44
N ALA A 23 5.07 -15.69 4.49
CA ALA A 23 5.61 -16.31 3.30
C ALA A 23 4.50 -16.84 2.39
N LEU A 24 4.60 -16.50 1.10
CA LEU A 24 3.77 -17.04 0.04
C LEU A 24 4.60 -17.97 -0.86
N SER A 25 3.95 -18.94 -1.47
CA SER A 25 4.54 -19.69 -2.59
C SER A 25 4.92 -18.71 -3.71
N GLU A 26 5.85 -19.08 -4.60
CA GLU A 26 6.26 -18.21 -5.70
C GLU A 26 5.07 -17.74 -6.55
N LYS A 27 4.15 -18.64 -6.89
CA LYS A 27 2.96 -18.31 -7.68
C LYS A 27 1.98 -17.42 -6.93
N ASP A 28 1.72 -17.70 -5.64
CA ASP A 28 0.85 -16.84 -4.84
C ASP A 28 1.48 -15.45 -4.61
N ARG A 29 2.81 -15.38 -4.52
CA ARG A 29 3.57 -14.13 -4.44
C ARG A 29 3.38 -13.31 -5.72
N GLU A 30 3.45 -13.92 -6.90
CA GLU A 30 3.16 -13.21 -8.17
C GLU A 30 1.76 -12.61 -8.19
N HIS A 31 0.75 -13.36 -7.71
CA HIS A 31 -0.61 -12.84 -7.58
C HIS A 31 -0.69 -11.69 -6.58
N PHE A 32 -0.04 -11.79 -5.42
CA PHE A 32 0.02 -10.70 -4.45
C PHE A 32 0.66 -9.44 -5.04
N LEU A 33 1.80 -9.58 -5.72
CA LEU A 33 2.47 -8.46 -6.40
C LEU A 33 1.57 -7.80 -7.44
N GLY A 34 0.81 -8.59 -8.22
CA GLY A 34 -0.17 -8.08 -9.17
C GLY A 34 -1.31 -7.28 -8.49
N LEU A 35 -1.83 -7.77 -7.37
CA LEU A 35 -2.84 -7.08 -6.58
C LEU A 35 -2.30 -5.77 -5.99
N ALA A 36 -1.10 -5.80 -5.39
CA ALA A 36 -0.44 -4.62 -4.83
C ALA A 36 -0.18 -3.57 -5.91
N ARG A 37 0.31 -3.97 -7.09
CA ARG A 37 0.53 -3.08 -8.23
C ARG A 37 -0.77 -2.39 -8.67
N SER A 38 -1.88 -3.13 -8.74
CA SER A 38 -3.20 -2.57 -9.06
C SER A 38 -3.66 -1.54 -8.01
N ARG A 39 -3.44 -1.84 -6.72
CA ARG A 39 -3.74 -0.93 -5.61
C ARG A 39 -2.97 0.38 -5.72
N PHE A 40 -1.66 0.32 -5.94
CA PHE A 40 -0.81 1.52 -6.06
C PHE A 40 -1.12 2.32 -7.33
N TYR A 41 -1.39 1.64 -8.44
CA TYR A 41 -1.83 2.29 -9.67
C TYR A 41 -3.14 3.07 -9.48
N THR A 42 -4.09 2.50 -8.75
CA THR A 42 -5.37 3.16 -8.42
C THR A 42 -5.15 4.40 -7.57
N PHE A 43 -4.28 4.33 -6.56
CA PHE A 43 -3.87 5.51 -5.77
C PHE A 43 -3.28 6.60 -6.67
N ARG A 44 -2.34 6.25 -7.55
CA ARG A 44 -1.71 7.19 -8.48
C ARG A 44 -2.72 7.91 -9.37
N LEU A 45 -3.68 7.16 -9.94
CA LEU A 45 -4.77 7.74 -10.73
C LEU A 45 -5.65 8.68 -9.89
N GLY A 46 -5.97 8.29 -8.66
CA GLY A 46 -6.72 9.12 -7.73
C GLY A 46 -6.01 10.46 -7.44
N MET A 47 -4.71 10.41 -7.16
CA MET A 47 -3.88 11.60 -6.91
C MET A 47 -3.81 12.51 -8.14
N ALA A 48 -3.53 11.95 -9.32
CA ALA A 48 -3.47 12.71 -10.56
C ALA A 48 -4.81 13.41 -10.86
N HIS A 49 -5.93 12.74 -10.57
CA HIS A 49 -7.25 13.34 -10.72
C HIS A 49 -7.52 14.45 -9.68
N ALA A 50 -7.14 14.26 -8.42
CA ALA A 50 -7.27 15.29 -7.38
C ALA A 50 -6.47 16.56 -7.73
N GLN A 51 -5.24 16.39 -8.22
CA GLN A 51 -4.38 17.48 -8.69
C GLN A 51 -5.01 18.23 -9.86
N ARG A 52 -5.49 17.50 -10.87
CA ARG A 52 -6.13 18.10 -12.07
C ARG A 52 -7.37 18.92 -11.74
N THR A 53 -8.11 18.52 -10.70
CA THR A 53 -9.36 19.18 -10.29
C THR A 53 -9.15 20.21 -9.17
N GLY A 54 -7.91 20.39 -8.70
CA GLY A 54 -7.60 21.27 -7.57
C GLY A 54 -8.20 20.81 -6.23
N ASN A 55 -8.65 19.56 -6.12
CA ASN A 55 -9.31 19.04 -4.92
C ASN A 55 -8.27 18.55 -3.90
N GLN A 56 -7.69 19.50 -3.15
CA GLN A 56 -6.67 19.23 -2.14
C GLN A 56 -7.16 18.25 -1.06
N ALA A 57 -8.41 18.40 -0.58
CA ALA A 57 -8.97 17.52 0.44
C ALA A 57 -9.01 16.05 -0.02
N LYS A 58 -9.37 15.79 -1.29
CA LYS A 58 -9.31 14.44 -1.87
C LYS A 58 -7.88 13.92 -1.95
N GLY A 59 -6.92 14.76 -2.34
CA GLY A 59 -5.50 14.41 -2.36
C GLY A 59 -4.99 13.99 -0.98
N THR A 60 -5.28 14.79 0.06
CA THR A 60 -4.93 14.48 1.45
C THR A 60 -5.59 13.18 1.92
N SER A 61 -6.88 12.98 1.67
CA SER A 61 -7.58 11.75 2.06
C SER A 61 -7.02 10.50 1.38
N LEU A 62 -6.63 10.60 0.11
CA LEU A 62 -5.99 9.49 -0.62
C LEU A 62 -4.60 9.17 -0.04
N LEU A 63 -3.81 10.21 0.25
CA LEU A 63 -2.49 10.06 0.88
C LEU A 63 -2.62 9.39 2.25
N ASP A 64 -3.50 9.90 3.10
CA ASP A 64 -3.74 9.36 4.43
C ASP A 64 -4.21 7.91 4.37
N GLY A 65 -5.11 7.59 3.44
CA GLY A 65 -5.62 6.23 3.26
C GLY A 65 -4.54 5.24 2.84
N LEU A 66 -3.68 5.60 1.89
CA LEU A 66 -2.55 4.74 1.49
C LEU A 66 -1.55 4.60 2.65
N VAL A 67 -1.18 5.68 3.31
CA VAL A 67 -0.18 5.64 4.40
C VAL A 67 -0.68 4.77 5.56
N THR A 68 -1.94 4.90 5.97
CA THR A 68 -2.53 4.01 6.97
C THR A 68 -2.46 2.55 6.52
N GLU A 69 -2.83 2.26 5.27
CA GLU A 69 -2.78 0.90 4.73
C GLU A 69 -1.35 0.32 4.73
N LEU A 70 -0.34 1.11 4.37
CA LEU A 70 1.06 0.64 4.38
C LEU A 70 1.55 0.37 5.80
N ILE A 71 1.31 1.29 6.75
CA ILE A 71 1.73 1.13 8.15
C ILE A 71 1.09 -0.11 8.79
N GLU A 72 -0.19 -0.36 8.52
CA GLU A 72 -0.91 -1.51 9.08
C GLU A 72 -0.53 -2.85 8.41
N ASN A 73 0.09 -2.82 7.24
CA ASN A 73 0.36 -4.01 6.41
C ASN A 73 1.83 -4.06 5.99
N PRO A 74 2.75 -4.60 6.83
CA PRO A 74 4.20 -4.54 6.60
C PRO A 74 4.65 -5.29 5.34
N GLY A 75 3.91 -6.31 4.90
CA GLY A 75 4.20 -6.97 3.63
C GLY A 75 3.86 -6.09 2.43
N LEU A 76 2.78 -5.31 2.51
CA LEU A 76 2.41 -4.34 1.48
C LEU A 76 3.38 -3.16 1.45
N GLU A 77 3.82 -2.67 2.61
CA GLU A 77 4.86 -1.64 2.74
C GLU A 77 6.16 -2.05 2.04
N ARG A 78 6.65 -3.27 2.29
CA ARG A 78 7.85 -3.78 1.61
C ARG A 78 7.69 -3.83 0.09
N VAL A 79 6.53 -4.26 -0.39
CA VAL A 79 6.25 -4.29 -1.83
C VAL A 79 6.18 -2.87 -2.41
N TRP A 80 5.60 -1.92 -1.69
CA TRP A 80 5.59 -0.52 -2.12
C TRP A 80 7.00 0.03 -2.30
N HIS A 81 7.88 -0.13 -1.29
CA HIS A 81 9.29 0.29 -1.35
C HIS A 81 10.08 -0.37 -2.48
N GLY A 82 9.78 -1.62 -2.82
CA GLY A 82 10.43 -2.36 -3.91
C GLY A 82 9.81 -2.16 -5.29
N SER A 83 8.82 -1.27 -5.44
CA SER A 83 8.07 -1.09 -6.68
C SER A 83 8.40 0.22 -7.40
N GLU A 84 7.98 0.31 -8.67
CA GLU A 84 8.05 1.55 -9.46
C GLU A 84 7.33 2.75 -8.80
N PHE A 85 6.40 2.50 -7.88
CA PHE A 85 5.64 3.55 -7.19
C PHE A 85 6.43 4.24 -6.07
N ALA A 86 7.56 3.66 -5.63
CA ALA A 86 8.48 4.32 -4.69
C ALA A 86 9.24 5.49 -5.34
N ASP A 87 9.24 5.58 -6.67
CA ASP A 87 9.90 6.66 -7.43
C ASP A 87 8.89 7.58 -8.13
N ASP A 88 7.60 7.39 -7.90
CA ASP A 88 6.55 8.23 -8.47
C ASP A 88 6.48 9.63 -7.85
N LEU A 89 5.83 10.56 -8.55
CA LEU A 89 5.66 11.97 -8.14
C LEU A 89 5.10 12.16 -6.72
N ASN A 90 4.32 11.21 -6.21
CA ASN A 90 3.71 11.29 -4.88
C ASN A 90 4.50 10.51 -3.81
N ALA A 91 5.58 9.83 -4.17
CA ALA A 91 6.30 8.91 -3.28
C ALA A 91 7.00 9.63 -2.12
N GLU A 92 7.49 10.85 -2.36
CA GLU A 92 8.07 11.68 -1.29
C GLU A 92 7.05 12.04 -0.22
N ALA A 93 5.84 12.43 -0.63
CA ALA A 93 4.76 12.73 0.32
C ALA A 93 4.33 11.50 1.12
N VAL A 94 4.28 10.32 0.47
CA VAL A 94 4.00 9.04 1.16
C VAL A 94 5.09 8.73 2.18
N ARG A 95 6.38 8.81 1.80
CA ARG A 95 7.51 8.58 2.72
C ARG A 95 7.50 9.53 3.92
N ALA A 96 7.33 10.82 3.66
CA ALA A 96 7.33 11.84 4.72
C ALA A 96 6.19 11.59 5.73
N GLU A 97 5.00 11.20 5.26
CA GLU A 97 3.88 10.93 6.16
C GLU A 97 4.04 9.59 6.91
N ILE A 98 4.64 8.55 6.29
CA ILE A 98 5.05 7.32 7.00
C ILE A 98 6.03 7.66 8.12
N GLU A 99 7.10 8.40 7.82
CA GLU A 99 8.13 8.78 8.79
C GLU A 99 7.53 9.59 9.95
N LYS A 100 6.70 10.58 9.64
CA LYS A 100 6.00 11.39 10.64
C LYS A 100 5.13 10.56 11.57
N ARG A 101 4.39 9.57 11.05
CA ARG A 101 3.52 8.72 11.87
C ARG A 101 4.30 7.70 12.69
N SER A 102 5.38 7.15 12.14
CA SER A 102 6.30 6.26 12.87
C SER A 102 7.04 6.99 14.00
N ASN A 103 7.46 8.24 13.77
CA ASN A 103 8.13 9.06 14.78
C ASN A 103 7.13 9.66 15.81
N GLY A 104 5.91 9.96 15.39
CA GLY A 104 4.84 10.45 16.27
C GLY A 104 4.31 9.38 17.24
N ALA A 105 4.35 8.10 16.86
CA ALA A 105 4.01 6.99 17.75
C ALA A 105 5.00 6.80 18.93
N GLY A 106 6.19 7.40 18.86
CA GLY A 106 7.19 7.42 19.94
C GLY A 106 7.04 8.58 20.93
N ALA A 107 6.11 9.51 20.71
CA ALA A 107 5.94 10.73 21.51
C ALA A 107 4.64 10.73 22.32
N HIS A 108 4.42 9.71 23.14
CA HIS A 108 3.51 9.82 24.28
C HIS A 108 4.33 10.08 25.55
N PRO A 109 4.33 11.31 26.11
CA PRO A 109 4.73 11.47 27.50
C PRO A 109 3.65 10.82 28.36
N LEU A 110 4.06 9.86 29.18
CA LEU A 110 3.27 9.40 30.31
C LEU A 110 3.00 10.62 31.21
N HIS A 111 1.74 11.05 31.25
CA HIS A 111 1.20 11.88 32.32
C HIS A 111 0.00 11.16 32.90
#